data_AF-I0ANS5-F1
#
_entry.id   AF-I0ANS5-F1
#
_cell.length_a   1.000
_cell.length_b   1.000
_cell.length_c   1.000
_cell.angle_alpha   90.00
_cell.angle_beta   90.00
_cell.angle_gamma   90.00
#
_symmetry.space_group_name_H-M   'P 1'
#
loop_
_entity.id
_entity.type
_entity.pdbx_description
1 polymer ?
#
loop_
_entity_poly.entity_id
_entity_poly.type
_entity_poly.pdbx_seq_one_letter_code
_entity_poly.pdbx_strand_id
1 'polypeptide(L)' 'MRALVKYLDNIPDNEIVELNIPTGIPLVYELDENLKPIKHYYLGNPEEIEKAAAAVAAQGKVK' A
#
# COMPACT_ATOMS: atom_id res chain seq x y z
N MET A 1 1.48 8.57 4.31
CA MET A 1 1.14 7.14 4.51
C MET A 1 2.27 6.18 4.16
N ARG A 2 2.99 6.35 3.04
CA ARG A 2 4.06 5.42 2.61
C ARG A 2 5.14 5.13 3.67
N ALA A 3 5.49 6.09 4.53
CA ALA A 3 6.49 5.90 5.59
C ALA A 3 6.09 4.83 6.63
N LEU A 4 4.80 4.71 6.97
CA LEU A 4 4.32 3.70 7.93
C LEU A 4 4.31 2.31 7.30
N VAL A 5 3.86 2.21 6.06
CA VAL A 5 3.90 0.95 5.27
C VAL A 5 5.34 0.47 5.12
N LYS A 6 6.27 1.37 4.76
CA LYS A 6 7.70 1.05 4.67
C LYS A 6 8.27 0.52 5.99
N TYR A 7 7.91 1.16 7.11
CA TYR A 7 8.38 0.75 8.43
C TYR A 7 7.84 -0.63 8.82
N LEU A 8 6.56 -0.88 8.56
CA LEU A 8 5.91 -2.16 8.88
C LEU A 8 6.45 -3.28 7.99
N ASP A 9 6.39 -3.14 6.67
CA ASP A 9 6.80 -4.19 5.71
C ASP A 9 8.33 -4.27 5.50
N ASN A 10 9.12 -3.50 6.24
CA ASN A 10 10.59 -3.44 6.13
C ASN A 10 11.07 -3.24 4.68
N ILE A 11 10.31 -2.46 3.90
CA ILE A 11 10.54 -2.31 2.47
C ILE A 11 11.75 -1.39 2.25
N PRO A 12 12.72 -1.79 1.42
CA PRO A 12 13.85 -0.94 1.08
C PRO A 12 13.39 0.35 0.36
N ASP A 13 14.16 1.43 0.50
CA ASP A 13 13.84 2.75 -0.09
C ASP A 13 13.62 2.72 -1.62
N ASN A 14 14.16 1.73 -2.33
CA ASN A 14 13.98 1.60 -3.77
C ASN A 14 12.64 0.94 -4.16
N GLU A 15 12.04 0.13 -3.28
CA GLU A 15 10.79 -0.57 -3.57
C GLU A 15 9.56 0.26 -3.16
N ILE A 16 9.70 1.12 -2.14
CA ILE A 16 8.59 1.97 -1.67
C ILE A 16 8.15 3.00 -2.72
N VAL A 17 9.04 3.40 -3.63
CA VAL A 17 8.73 4.33 -4.73
C VAL A 17 7.86 3.69 -5.81
N GLU A 18 7.96 2.37 -6.00
CA GLU A 18 7.11 1.61 -6.92
C GLU A 18 5.76 1.22 -6.28
N LEU A 19 5.64 1.39 -4.97
CA LEU A 19 4.45 1.05 -4.21
C LEU A 19 3.34 2.10 -4.40
N ASN A 20 2.41 1.75 -5.28
CA ASN A 20 1.20 2.54 -5.58
C ASN A 20 0.09 2.16 -4.61
N ILE A 21 0.03 2.86 -3.47
CA ILE A 21 -1.05 2.69 -2.49
C ILE A 21 -2.31 3.39 -3.04
N PRO A 22 -3.40 2.67 -3.33
CA PRO A 22 -4.66 3.27 -3.78
C PRO A 22 -5.20 4.23 -2.73
N THR A 23 -5.65 5.40 -3.17
CA THR A 23 -6.27 6.41 -2.31
C THR A 23 -7.74 6.10 -2.07
N GLY A 24 -8.20 6.25 -0.82
CA GLY A 24 -9.61 6.04 -0.47
C GLY A 24 -10.01 4.60 -0.21
N ILE A 25 -9.04 3.67 -0.22
CA ILE A 25 -9.26 2.26 0.09
C ILE A 25 -8.60 1.94 1.45
N PRO A 26 -9.32 1.33 2.41
CA PRO A 26 -8.73 0.92 3.67
C PRO A 26 -7.67 -0.17 3.45
N LEU A 27 -6.47 0.05 3.97
CA LEU A 27 -5.42 -0.96 4.04
C LEU A 27 -5.40 -1.52 5.47
N VAL A 28 -5.71 -2.81 5.60
CA VAL A 28 -5.74 -3.51 6.89
C VAL A 28 -4.42 -4.22 7.11
N TYR A 29 -3.86 -4.05 8.30
CA TYR A 29 -2.66 -4.75 8.77
C TYR A 29 -3.03 -5.68 9.93
N GLU A 30 -2.68 -6.95 9.80
CA GLU A 30 -2.68 -7.91 10.90
C GLU A 30 -1.27 -7.95 11.48
N LEU A 31 -1.12 -7.56 12.74
CA LEU A 31 0.15 -7.51 13.45
C LEU A 31 0.23 -8.67 14.46
N ASP A 32 1.44 -9.18 14.69
CA ASP A 32 1.73 -10.13 15.76
C ASP A 32 1.91 -9.44 17.12
N GLU A 33 2.14 -10.24 18.16
CA GLU A 33 2.38 -9.78 19.53
C GLU A 33 3.64 -8.89 19.66
N ASN A 34 4.53 -8.92 18.66
CA ASN A 34 5.74 -8.10 18.58
C ASN A 34 5.56 -6.88 17.65
N LEU A 35 4.32 -6.55 17.27
CA LEU A 35 3.96 -5.47 16.34
C LEU A 35 4.56 -5.64 14.94
N LYS A 36 4.89 -6.86 14.53
CA LYS A 36 5.34 -7.16 13.17
C LYS A 36 4.13 -7.48 12.29
N PRO A 37 4.07 -6.96 11.06
CA PRO A 37 2.99 -7.32 10.15
C PRO A 37 3.11 -8.78 9.74
N ILE A 38 2.04 -9.52 9.97
CA ILE A 38 1.85 -10.89 9.51
C ILE A 38 1.26 -10.87 8.09
N LYS A 39 0.26 -10.01 7.88
CA LYS A 39 -0.43 -9.82 6.60
C LYS A 39 -0.91 -8.40 6.45
N HIS A 40 -0.98 -7.93 5.21
CA HIS A 40 -1.66 -6.71 4.84
C HIS A 40 -2.57 -6.97 3.63
N TYR A 41 -3.74 -6.34 3.59
CA TYR A 41 -4.65 -6.43 2.44
C TYR A 41 -5.55 -5.21 2.35
N TYR A 42 -5.93 -4.88 1.13
CA TYR A 42 -6.91 -3.83 0.87
C TYR A 42 -8.31 -4.38 1.10
N LEU A 43 -9.12 -3.66 1.87
CA LEU A 43 -10.49 -4.02 2.19
C LEU A 43 -11.44 -3.38 1.18
N GLY A 44 -12.17 -4.21 0.43
CA GLY A 44 -13.14 -3.73 -0.57
C GLY A 44 -13.28 -4.66 -1.77
N ASN A 45 -13.86 -4.12 -2.84
CA ASN A 45 -14.03 -4.84 -4.10
C ASN A 45 -12.70 -4.85 -4.90
N PRO A 46 -12.17 -6.02 -5.32
CA PRO A 46 -10.93 -6.11 -6.09
C PRO A 46 -10.89 -5.23 -7.35
N GLU A 47 -12.01 -5.05 -8.06
CA GLU A 47 -12.05 -4.18 -9.24
C GLU A 47 -11.79 -2.70 -8.91
N GLU A 48 -12.31 -2.22 -7.78
CA GLU A 48 -12.11 -0.84 -7.33
C GLU A 48 -10.68 -0.64 -6.83
N ILE A 49 -10.09 -1.67 -6.21
CA ILE A 49 -8.69 -1.69 -5.77
C ILE A 49 -7.75 -1.56 -6.96
N GLU A 50 -7.97 -2.35 -8.00
CA GLU A 50 -7.15 -2.33 -9.21
C GLU A 50 -7.25 -0.98 -9.93
N LYS A 51 -8.48 -0.45 -10.09
CA LYS A 51 -8.69 0.88 -10.69
C LYS A 51 -8.00 1.98 -9.90
N ALA A 52 -8.12 1.98 -8.57
CA ALA A 52 -7.51 2.99 -7.73
C ALA A 52 -5.97 2.89 -7.77
N ALA A 53 -5.40 1.68 -7.77
CA ALA A 53 -3.96 1.47 -7.88
C ALA A 53 -3.44 1.94 -9.25
N ALA A 54 -4.16 1.63 -10.33
CA ALA A 54 -3.85 2.10 -11.68
C ALA A 54 -3.94 3.63 -11.81
N ALA A 55 -4.94 4.25 -11.17
CA ALA A 55 -5.08 5.71 -11.14
C ALA A 55 -3.90 6.40 -10.42
N VAL A 56 -3.44 5.84 -9.31
CA VAL A 56 -2.25 6.34 -8.59
C VAL A 56 -0.97 6.16 -9.41
N ALA A 57 -0.81 5.03 -10.09
CA ALA A 57 0.32 4.80 -11.00
C ALA A 57 0.33 5.78 -12.19
N ALA A 58 -0.85 6.13 -12.72
CA ALA A 58 -0.99 7.11 -13.78
C ALA A 58 -0.68 8.54 -13.31
N GLN A 59 -1.03 8.90 -12.06
CA GLN A 59 -0.67 10.20 -11.49
C GLN A 59 0.85 10.40 -11.39
N GLY A 60 1.61 9.33 -11.10
CA GLY A 60 3.08 9.37 -11.07
C GLY A 60 3.75 9.63 -12.44
N LYS A 61 3.03 9.43 -13.55
CA LYS A 61 3.52 9.68 -14.91
C LYS A 61 3.32 11.12 -15.39
N VAL A 62 2.59 11.94 -14.64
CA VAL A 62 2.34 13.35 -15.00
C VAL A 62 3.30 14.23 -14.20
N LYS A 63 4.58 14.22 -14.59
CA LYS A 63 5.52 15.28 -14.22
C LYS A 63 6.60 15.46 -15.27
#